data_AF-A0A7K6XLC1-F1
#
_entry.id   AF-A0A7K6XLC1-F1
#
_cell.length_a   1.000
_cell.length_b   1.000
_cell.length_c   1.000
_cell.angle_alpha   90.00
_cell.angle_beta   90.00
_cell.angle_gamma   90.00
#
_symmetry.space_group_name_H-M   'P 1'
#
loop_
_entity.id
_entity.type
_entity.pdbx_description
1 polymer ?
#
loop_
_entity_poly.entity_id
_entity_poly.type
_entity_poly.pdbx_seq_one_letter_code
_entity_poly.pdbx_strand_id
1 'polypeptide(L)' 'TSLERIPLFPSRAPSRVRVALDYERGQVAFFDADKKSLIFAFPAASFKGQSVRPWFLVWGEGSRITLCP' A
#
# COMPACT_ATOMS: atom_id res chain seq x y z
N THR A 1 -3.81 20.45 4.48
CA THR A 1 -2.89 19.45 5.07
C THR A 1 -1.83 19.14 4.02
N SER A 2 -0.56 19.36 4.32
CA SER A 2 0.52 19.03 3.37
C SER A 2 0.55 17.52 3.17
N LEU A 3 0.58 17.05 1.91
CA LEU A 3 0.90 15.66 1.60
C LEU A 3 2.40 15.49 1.86
N GLU A 4 2.76 15.20 3.10
CA GLU A 4 4.12 14.82 3.42
C GLU A 4 4.45 13.53 2.67
N ARG A 5 5.44 13.62 1.77
CA ARG A 5 5.91 12.47 0.99
C ARG A 5 7.05 11.83 1.75
N ILE A 6 6.88 10.59 2.16
CA ILE A 6 7.93 9.78 2.75
C ILE A 6 8.64 9.03 1.62
N PRO A 7 9.91 9.36 1.29
CA PRO A 7 10.64 8.61 0.29
C PRO A 7 10.97 7.20 0.82
N LEU A 8 10.69 6.18 0.01
CA LEU A 8 11.02 4.80 0.30
C LEU A 8 12.22 4.38 -0.55
N PHE A 9 13.18 3.69 0.06
CA PHE A 9 14.42 3.25 -0.60
C PHE A 9 14.56 1.73 -0.55
N PRO A 10 13.70 0.98 -1.26
CA PRO A 10 13.85 -0.47 -1.33
C PRO A 10 15.11 -0.81 -2.14
N SER A 11 15.86 -1.83 -1.71
CA SER A 11 17.06 -2.30 -2.44
C SER A 11 16.76 -2.79 -3.86
N ARG A 12 15.51 -3.17 -4.12
CA ARG A 12 14.98 -3.53 -5.44
C ARG A 12 13.49 -3.20 -5.48
N ALA A 13 13.01 -2.69 -6.61
CA ALA A 13 11.57 -2.50 -6.82
C ALA A 13 10.81 -3.84 -6.73
N PRO A 14 9.73 -3.94 -5.94
CA PRO A 14 8.95 -5.16 -5.82
C PRO A 14 8.18 -5.44 -7.12
N SER A 15 8.20 -6.69 -7.58
CA SER A 15 7.35 -7.18 -8.69
C SER A 15 5.88 -7.31 -8.29
N ARG A 16 5.64 -7.61 -7.01
CA ARG A 16 4.31 -7.80 -6.45
C ARG A 16 4.22 -7.20 -5.06
N VAL A 17 3.22 -6.36 -4.86
CA VAL A 17 2.94 -5.71 -3.58
C VAL A 17 1.67 -6.30 -2.99
N ARG A 18 1.72 -6.70 -1.72
CA ARG A 18 0.53 -7.00 -0.92
C ARG A 18 0.16 -5.76 -0.12
N VAL A 19 -1.10 -5.37 -0.20
CA VAL A 19 -1.68 -4.34 0.67
C VAL A 19 -2.57 -5.04 1.68
N ALA A 20 -2.34 -4.79 2.97
CA ALA A 20 -3.12 -5.34 4.07
C ALA A 20 -3.85 -4.21 4.81
N LEU A 21 -5.14 -4.43 5.07
CA LEU A 21 -5.99 -3.56 5.88
C LEU A 21 -6.33 -4.31 7.17
N ASP A 22 -5.98 -3.72 8.31
CA ASP A 22 -6.54 -4.08 9.61
C ASP A 22 -7.48 -2.95 10.03
N TYR A 23 -8.77 -3.17 9.81
CA TYR A 23 -9.79 -2.15 10.03
C TYR A 23 -9.95 -1.79 11.51
N GLU A 24 -9.98 -2.80 12.36
CA GLU A 24 -10.17 -2.64 13.81
C GLU A 24 -8.97 -1.93 14.45
N ARG A 25 -7.74 -2.24 13.99
CA ARG A 25 -6.54 -1.56 14.48
C ARG A 25 -6.25 -0.24 13.77
N GLY A 26 -7.04 0.13 12.77
CA GLY A 26 -6.84 1.39 12.07
C GLY A 26 -5.58 1.43 11.21
N GLN A 27 -5.12 0.29 10.69
CA GLN A 27 -3.79 0.18 10.08
C GLN A 27 -3.85 -0.28 8.62
N VAL A 28 -2.99 0.31 7.79
CA VAL A 28 -2.70 -0.16 6.43
C VAL A 28 -1.21 -0.40 6.30
N ALA A 29 -0.84 -1.56 5.77
CA ALA A 29 0.55 -1.94 5.56
C ALA A 29 0.79 -2.52 4.15
N PHE A 30 1.99 -2.23 3.64
CA PHE A 30 2.48 -2.63 2.33
C PHE A 30 3.63 -3.60 2.50
N PHE A 31 3.60 -4.71 1.77
CA PHE A 31 4.61 -5.75 1.83
C PHE A 31 5.12 -6.09 0.44
N ASP A 32 6.40 -6.41 0.35
CA ASP A 32 6.93 -7.16 -0.79
C ASP A 32 6.36 -8.58 -0.67
N ALA A 33 5.48 -8.95 -1.59
CA ALA A 33 4.75 -10.22 -1.49
C ALA A 33 5.66 -11.43 -1.73
N ASP A 34 6.74 -11.24 -2.49
CA ASP A 34 7.66 -12.31 -2.87
C ASP A 34 8.68 -12.55 -1.75
N LYS A 35 9.19 -11.48 -1.15
CA LYS A 35 10.12 -11.55 -0.01
C LYS A 35 9.43 -11.67 1.35
N LYS A 36 8.11 -11.45 1.41
CA LYS A 36 7.31 -11.42 2.65
C LYS A 36 7.83 -10.39 3.67
N SER A 37 8.42 -9.30 3.19
CA SER A 37 9.00 -8.25 4.03
C SER A 37 8.13 -6.99 4.02
N LEU A 38 8.08 -6.28 5.14
CA LEU A 38 7.42 -4.99 5.24
C LEU A 38 8.12 -3.96 4.36
N ILE A 39 7.36 -3.25 3.53
CA ILE A 39 7.81 -2.06 2.79
C ILE A 39 7.53 -0.83 3.64
N PHE A 40 6.27 -0.67 4.08
CA PHE A 40 5.84 0.47 4.87
C PHE A 40 4.53 0.16 5.61
N ALA A 41 4.33 0.76 6.78
CA ALA A 41 3.06 0.74 7.49
C ALA A 41 2.68 2.16 7.88
N PHE A 42 1.43 2.55 7.61
CA PHE A 42 0.90 3.81 8.11
C PHE A 42 0.76 3.74 9.64
N PRO A 43 0.97 4.85 10.36
CA PRO A 43 0.58 4.96 11.75
C PRO A 43 -0.91 4.60 11.91
N ALA A 44 -1.25 3.97 13.03
CA ALA A 44 -2.64 3.61 13.31
C ALA A 44 -3.52 4.88 13.35
N ALA A 45 -4.68 4.81 12.70
CA ALA A 45 -5.65 5.89 12.64
C ALA A 45 -7.08 5.34 12.67
N SER A 46 -7.99 6.04 13.34
CA SER A 46 -9.41 5.65 13.34
C SER A 46 -10.04 5.87 11.96
N PHE A 47 -10.65 4.83 11.40
CA PHE A 47 -11.45 4.91 10.16
C PHE A 47 -12.88 5.42 10.37
N LYS A 48 -13.30 5.66 11.63
CA LYS A 48 -14.60 6.27 11.97
C LYS A 48 -15.83 5.60 11.33
N GLY A 49 -15.80 4.28 11.15
CA GLY A 49 -16.92 3.57 10.52
C GLY A 49 -17.02 3.75 8.99
N GLN A 50 -16.06 4.42 8.35
CA GLN A 50 -16.07 4.67 6.92
C GLN A 50 -15.58 3.46 6.13
N SER A 51 -16.22 3.17 4.99
CA SER A 51 -15.74 2.13 4.08
C SER A 51 -14.39 2.50 3.48
N VAL A 52 -13.39 1.65 3.68
CA VAL A 52 -12.09 1.74 2.99
C VAL A 52 -12.15 0.91 1.72
N ARG A 53 -11.75 1.49 0.59
CA ARG A 53 -11.71 0.81 -0.71
C ARG A 53 -10.28 0.80 -1.25
N PRO A 54 -9.86 -0.26 -1.96
CA PRO A 54 -8.60 -0.23 -2.70
C PRO A 54 -8.58 0.94 -3.68
N TRP A 55 -7.46 1.66 -3.74
CA TRP A 55 -7.23 2.73 -4.70
C TRP A 55 -6.04 2.38 -5.58
N PHE A 56 -6.20 2.60 -6.88
CA PHE A 56 -5.20 2.25 -7.88
C PHE A 56 -4.98 3.46 -8.79
N LEU A 57 -3.71 3.78 -9.01
CA LEU A 57 -3.30 4.79 -9.98
C LEU A 57 -2.29 4.16 -10.93
N VAL A 58 -2.61 4.18 -12.22
CA VAL A 58 -1.76 3.69 -13.31
C VAL A 58 -1.47 4.87 -14.21
N TRP A 59 -0.19 5.11 -14.51
CA TRP A 59 0.25 6.24 -15.32
C TRP A 59 1.30 5.80 -16.33
N GLY A 60 1.30 6.43 -17.51
CA GLY A 60 2.21 6.14 -18.61
C GLY A 60 1.61 5.17 -19.63
N GLU A 61 2.05 5.32 -20.89
CA GLU A 61 1.61 4.46 -21.99
C GLU A 61 2.08 3.02 -21.76
N GLY A 62 1.18 2.05 -21.93
CA GLY A 62 1.47 0.62 -21.75
C GLY A 62 1.53 0.13 -20.29
N SER A 63 1.40 1.02 -19.30
CA SER A 63 1.36 0.62 -17.88
C SER A 63 0.09 -0.17 -17.54
N ARG A 64 0.25 -1.24 -16.78
CA ARG A 64 -0.88 -2.06 -16.29
C ARG A 64 -0.59 -2.60 -14.89
N ILE A 65 -1.64 -2.70 -14.09
CA ILE A 65 -1.64 -3.48 -12.85
C ILE A 65 -2.57 -4.68 -13.01
N THR A 66 -2.32 -5.74 -12.27
CA THR A 66 -3.19 -6.92 -12.26
C THR A 66 -3.33 -7.38 -10.82
N LEU A 67 -4.55 -7.69 -10.41
CA LEU A 67 -4.81 -8.25 -9.10
C LEU A 67 -4.45 -9.72 -9.12
N CYS A 68 -3.66 -10.15 -8.13
CA CYS A 68 -3.54 -11.57 -7.87
C CYS A 68 -4.88 -12.09 -7.31
N PRO A 69 -5.32 -13.29 -7.71
CA PRO A 69 -6.46 -13.95 -7.09
C PRO A 69 -6.20 -14.25 -5.61
#